data_AF-A0A531LJN9-F1
#
_entry.id   AF-A0A531LJN9-F1
#
_cell.length_a   1.000
_cell.length_b   1.000
_cell.length_c   1.000
_cell.angle_alpha   90.00
_cell.angle_beta   90.00
_cell.angle_gamma   90.00
#
_symmetry.space_group_name_H-M   'P 1'
#
loop_
_entity.id
_entity.type
_entity.pdbx_description
1 polymer ?
#
loop_
_entity_poly.entity_id
_entity_poly.type
_entity_poly.pdbx_seq_one_letter_code
_entity_poly.pdbx_strand_id
1 'polypeptide(L)' 'VMAARATAIARPPVFLKIAPDLVEAELEDIAAEVMEKRIDGIIVSNTTISRPALRSGNASRETGGLSGKPLFERSTI' A
#
# COMPACT_ATOMS: atom_id res chain seq x y z
N VAL A 1 -11.41 12.97 4.73
CA VAL A 1 -11.34 11.92 5.79
C VAL A 1 -11.02 12.53 7.14
N MET A 2 -9.86 13.17 7.34
CA MET A 2 -9.44 13.69 8.65
C MET A 2 -10.41 14.72 9.27
N ALA A 3 -10.89 15.69 8.48
CA ALA A 3 -11.88 16.66 8.94
C ALA A 3 -13.19 15.98 9.40
N ALA A 4 -13.68 15.00 8.63
CA ALA A 4 -14.88 14.24 8.99
C ALA A 4 -14.68 13.38 10.26
N ARG A 5 -13.50 12.78 10.44
CA ARG A 5 -13.13 12.07 11.67
C ARG A 5 -13.09 13.01 12.88
N ALA A 6 -12.66 14.27 12.71
CA ALA A 6 -12.57 15.23 13.80
C ALA A 6 -13.94 15.62 14.37
N THR A 7 -15.00 15.56 13.54
CA THR A 7 -16.37 15.88 13.95
C THR A 7 -17.20 14.64 14.33
N ALA A 8 -16.64 13.44 14.22
CA ALA A 8 -17.35 12.20 14.54
C ALA A 8 -17.42 11.95 16.06
N ILE A 9 -18.51 11.34 16.52
CA ILE A 9 -18.72 10.99 17.94
C ILE A 9 -17.64 10.03 18.44
N ALA A 10 -17.24 9.07 17.60
CA ALA A 10 -16.10 8.20 17.83
C ALA A 10 -14.91 8.68 16.99
N ARG A 11 -13.69 8.44 17.49
CA ARG A 11 -12.44 8.74 16.75
C ARG A 11 -11.83 7.43 16.22
N PRO A 12 -12.41 6.83 15.15
CA PRO A 12 -11.85 5.61 14.60
C PRO A 12 -10.41 5.85 14.12
N PRO A 13 -9.49 4.90 14.32
CA PRO A 13 -8.17 4.95 13.70
C PRO A 13 -8.28 4.97 12.17
N VAL A 14 -7.45 5.78 11.53
CA VAL A 14 -7.34 5.91 10.08
C VAL A 14 -5.98 5.36 9.67
N PHE A 15 -6.00 4.40 8.76
CA PHE A 15 -4.81 3.80 8.18
C PHE A 15 -4.70 4.13 6.69
N LEU A 16 -3.47 4.34 6.22
CA LEU A 16 -3.17 4.44 4.79
C LEU A 16 -2.59 3.11 4.31
N LYS A 17 -3.23 2.48 3.31
CA LYS A 17 -2.68 1.28 2.66
C LYS A 17 -1.99 1.65 1.36
N ILE A 18 -0.69 1.37 1.27
CA ILE A 18 0.14 1.73 0.11
C ILE A 18 0.42 0.52 -0.80
N ALA A 19 0.64 0.79 -2.09
CA ALA A 19 1.12 -0.22 -3.02
C ALA A 19 2.64 -0.42 -2.87
N PRO A 20 3.17 -1.60 -3.25
CA PRO A 20 4.62 -1.89 -3.22
C PRO A 20 5.36 -1.38 -4.48
N ASP A 21 4.65 -0.75 -5.42
CA ASP A 21 5.20 -0.27 -6.70
C ASP A 21 5.40 1.24 -6.67
N LEU A 22 6.22 1.69 -5.72
CA LEU A 22 6.56 3.10 -5.52
C LEU A 22 8.07 3.30 -5.63
N VAL A 23 8.50 4.47 -6.10
CA VAL A 23 9.91 4.88 -6.02
C VAL A 23 10.20 5.57 -4.69
N GLU A 24 11.47 5.66 -4.31
CA GLU A 24 11.89 6.20 -3.00
C GLU A 24 11.33 7.60 -2.73
N ALA A 25 11.36 8.49 -3.72
CA ALA A 25 10.80 9.84 -3.58
C ALA A 25 9.30 9.83 -3.25
N GLU A 26 8.52 8.89 -3.80
CA GLU A 26 7.10 8.77 -3.47
C GLU A 26 6.90 8.25 -2.04
N LEU A 27 7.80 7.40 -1.54
CA LEU A 27 7.78 6.93 -0.15
C LEU A 27 8.10 8.07 0.82
N GLU A 28 9.09 8.90 0.50
CA GLU A 28 9.44 10.10 1.28
C GLU A 28 8.26 11.08 1.37
N ASP A 29 7.62 11.36 0.23
CA ASP A 29 6.43 12.22 0.17
C ASP A 29 5.27 11.65 1.01
N ILE A 30 4.99 10.34 0.90
CA ILE A 30 3.97 9.67 1.70
C ILE A 30 4.29 9.75 3.20
N ALA A 31 5.56 9.55 3.58
CA ALA A 31 5.98 9.61 4.97
C ALA A 31 5.77 11.01 5.57
N ALA A 32 6.13 12.06 4.84
CA ALA A 32 5.90 13.43 5.24
C ALA A 32 4.39 13.71 5.46
N GLU A 33 3.56 13.29 4.50
CA GLU A 33 2.11 13.46 4.54
C GLU A 33 1.43 12.70 5.68
N VAL A 34 1.88 11.47 5.97
CA VAL A 34 1.38 10.66 7.09
C VAL A 34 1.64 11.36 8.42
N MET A 35 2.84 11.91 8.60
CA MET A 35 3.21 12.66 9.81
C MET A 35 2.42 13.96 9.93
N GLU A 36 2.34 14.76 8.86
CA GLU A 36 1.62 16.03 8.85
C GLU A 36 0.14 15.85 9.17
N LYS A 37 -0.50 14.88 8.51
CA LYS A 37 -1.94 14.62 8.64
C LYS A 37 -2.31 13.79 9.86
N ARG A 38 -1.33 13.31 10.65
CA ARG A 38 -1.54 12.45 11.83
C ARG A 38 -2.39 11.21 11.51
N ILE A 39 -2.02 10.52 10.43
CA ILE A 39 -2.61 9.22 10.09
C ILE A 39 -2.14 8.21 11.16
N ASP A 40 -3.05 7.38 11.66
CA ASP A 40 -2.81 6.55 12.84
C ASP A 40 -1.97 5.30 12.54
N GLY A 41 -1.81 4.96 11.25
CA GLY A 41 -0.88 3.93 10.82
C GLY A 41 -0.80 3.73 9.31
N ILE A 42 0.18 2.95 8.88
CA ILE A 42 0.37 2.55 7.49
C ILE A 42 0.23 1.03 7.39
N ILE A 43 -0.47 0.56 6.36
CA ILE A 43 -0.54 -0.85 5.98
C ILE A 43 0.34 -1.05 4.75
N VAL A 44 1.43 -1.79 4.92
CA VAL A 44 2.36 -2.18 3.85
C VAL A 44 2.22 -3.69 3.63
N SER A 45 1.85 -4.20 2.45
CA SER A 45 1.48 -3.51 1.21
C SER A 45 0.13 -3.99 0.65
N ASN A 46 -0.33 -3.32 -0.41
CA ASN A 46 -1.33 -3.85 -1.32
C ASN A 46 -0.70 -4.83 -2.33
N THR A 47 -1.47 -5.25 -3.34
CA THR A 47 -1.00 -6.08 -4.45
C THR A 47 -0.01 -5.32 -5.35
N THR A 48 0.79 -6.04 -6.13
CA THR A 48 1.74 -5.44 -7.10
C THR A 48 1.24 -5.58 -8.54
N ILE A 49 1.53 -4.59 -9.38
CA ILE A 49 1.36 -4.69 -10.84
C ILE A 49 2.54 -5.42 -11.51
N SER A 50 3.67 -5.55 -10.81
CA SER A 50 4.84 -6.25 -11.31
C SER A 50 4.52 -7.72 -11.59
N ARG A 51 5.04 -8.25 -12.71
CA ARG A 51 4.87 -9.64 -13.14
C ARG A 51 6.23 -10.32 -13.25
N PRO A 52 6.80 -10.82 -12.14
CA PRO A 52 7.99 -11.65 -12.21
C PRO A 52 7.68 -12.95 -12.96
N ALA A 53 8.70 -13.73 -13.29
CA ALA A 53 8.52 -15.03 -13.94
C ALA A 53 7.63 -15.96 -13.08
N LEU A 54 6.36 -16.09 -13.44
CA LEU A 54 5.41 -16.97 -12.77
C LEU A 54 5.47 -18.37 -13.38
N ARG A 55 5.37 -19.41 -12.54
CA ARG A 55 5.28 -20.81 -13.00
C ARG A 55 3.99 -21.06 -13.79
N SER A 56 2.93 -20.36 -13.44
CA SER A 56 1.65 -20.37 -14.14
C SER A 56 1.72 -19.47 -15.37
N GLY A 57 2.07 -20.05 -16.52
CA GLY A 57 2.31 -19.29 -17.76
C GLY A 57 1.18 -18.35 -18.17
N ASN A 58 -0.09 -18.77 -18.06
CA ASN A 58 -1.22 -17.91 -18.42
C ASN A 58 -1.44 -16.76 -17.43
N ALA A 59 -1.18 -16.96 -16.14
CA ALA A 59 -1.36 -15.94 -15.11
C ALA A 59 -0.39 -14.76 -15.27
N SER A 60 0.76 -14.97 -15.93
CA SER A 60 1.71 -13.90 -16.22
C SER A 60 1.14 -12.81 -17.14
N ARG A 61 0.11 -13.13 -17.92
CA ARG A 61 -0.53 -12.23 -18.90
C ARG A 61 -1.82 -11.60 -18.37
N GLU A 62 -2.28 -11.99 -17.18
CA GLU A 62 -3.48 -11.41 -16.59
C GLU A 62 -3.22 -10.00 -16.09
N THR A 63 -4.19 -9.11 -16.32
CA THR A 63 -4.20 -7.76 -15.77
C THR A 63 -4.63 -7.76 -14.29
N GLY A 64 -4.36 -6.67 -13.58
CA GLY A 64 -4.72 -6.52 -12.16
C GLY A 64 -3.54 -6.75 -11.21
N GLY A 65 -3.83 -6.95 -9.93
CA GLY A 65 -2.82 -7.08 -8.88
C GLY A 65 -2.37 -8.52 -8.61
N LEU A 66 -1.07 -8.74 -8.48
CA LEU A 66 -0.46 -9.99 -8.03
C LEU A 66 -0.21 -9.94 -6.51
N SER A 67 -0.51 -11.06 -5.85
CA SER A 67 -0.42 -11.22 -4.40
C SER A 67 0.36 -12.50 -4.02
N GLY A 68 0.60 -12.68 -2.73
CA GLY A 68 1.15 -13.93 -2.19
C GLY A 68 2.67 -14.01 -2.30
N LYS A 69 3.20 -15.24 -2.41
CA LYS A 69 4.66 -15.49 -2.38
C LYS A 69 5.49 -14.60 -3.32
N PRO A 70 5.09 -14.33 -4.57
CA PRO A 70 5.87 -13.47 -5.48
C PRO A 70 6.01 -12.02 -5.00
N LEU A 71 5.14 -11.55 -4.11
CA LEU A 71 5.14 -10.20 -3.56
C LEU A 71 5.98 -10.08 -2.27
N PHE A 72 6.29 -11.21 -1.60
CA PHE A 72 6.77 -11.22 -0.22
C PHE A 72 8.00 -10.34 0.02
N GLU A 73 9.01 -10.41 -0.86
CA GLU A 73 10.23 -9.61 -0.71
C GLU A 73 9.89 -8.13 -0.72
N ARG A 74 9.20 -7.64 -1.76
CA ARG A 74 8.80 -6.23 -1.87
C ARG A 74 7.90 -5.72 -0.74
N SER A 75 7.10 -6.60 -0.13
CA SER A 75 6.16 -6.19 0.92
C SER A 75 6.71 -6.31 2.34
N THR A 76 7.84 -7.00 2.55
CA THR A 76 8.24 -7.48 3.89
C THR A 76 9.74 -7.42 4.18
N ILE A 77 10.60 -7.57 3.18
CA ILE A 77 12.06 -7.62 3.33
C ILE A 77 12.63 -6.27 2.91
#